data_AF-A0A399YLF3-F1
#
_entry.id   AF-A0A399YLF3-F1
#
_cell.length_a   1.000
_cell.length_b   1.000
_cell.length_c   1.000
_cell.angle_alpha   90.00
_cell.angle_beta   90.00
_cell.angle_gamma   90.00
#
_symmetry.space_group_name_H-M   'P 1'
#
loop_
_entity.id
_entity.type
_entity.pdbx_description
1 polymer ?
#
loop_
_entity_poly.entity_id
_entity_poly.type
_entity_poly.pdbx_seq_one_letter_code
_entity_poly.pdbx_strand_id
1 'polypeptide(L)'
;QPIFREQHDVTIYLHAEYPLKQPQLKWISPIFHPNIHITGAVCIGAWWPAKTLDELLLTLGEMIQYKNYEPRDPMNSKAAAWAMQRKSLFPVDRRELKGQSVADLIVIRDEESDDFGIKIG
;
A
#
# COMPACT_ATOMS: atom_id res chain seq x y z
N GLN A 1 -14.65 -9.02 -19.74
CA GLN A 1 -14.48 -9.28 -18.29
C GLN A 1 -13.00 -9.06 -17.95
N PRO A 2 -12.65 -8.58 -16.75
CA PRO A 2 -11.24 -8.47 -16.36
C PRO A 2 -10.59 -9.86 -16.29
N ILE A 3 -9.28 -9.91 -16.55
CA ILE A 3 -8.48 -11.14 -16.58
C ILE A 3 -7.47 -11.06 -15.44
N PHE A 4 -7.34 -12.14 -14.67
CA PHE A 4 -6.41 -12.21 -13.55
C PHE A 4 -4.95 -12.26 -14.05
N ARG A 5 -4.02 -11.68 -13.28
CA ARG A 5 -2.58 -11.67 -13.57
C ARG A 5 -1.80 -11.87 -12.28
N GLU A 6 -0.71 -12.63 -12.38
CA GLU A 6 0.23 -12.88 -11.27
C GLU A 6 1.41 -11.91 -11.28
N GLN A 7 1.63 -11.18 -12.37
CA GLN A 7 2.76 -10.27 -12.54
C GLN A 7 2.32 -8.90 -13.06
N HIS A 8 2.87 -7.87 -12.43
CA HIS A 8 2.68 -6.47 -12.77
C HIS A 8 4.01 -5.75 -12.78
N ASP A 9 4.20 -4.90 -13.79
CA ASP A 9 5.38 -4.04 -13.93
C ASP A 9 4.97 -2.58 -13.75
N VAL A 10 5.68 -1.87 -12.89
CA VAL A 10 5.43 -0.46 -12.55
C VAL A 10 6.77 0.29 -12.55
N THR A 11 6.81 1.43 -13.23
CA THR A 11 7.95 2.36 -13.15
C THR A 11 7.69 3.38 -12.05
N ILE A 12 8.68 3.54 -11.17
CA ILE A 12 8.72 4.56 -10.11
C ILE A 12 9.90 5.49 -10.40
N TYR A 13 9.62 6.75 -10.72
CA TYR A 13 10.64 7.76 -10.96
C TYR A 13 10.74 8.73 -9.78
N LEU A 14 11.86 8.65 -9.07
CA LEU A 14 12.23 9.55 -7.98
C LEU A 14 13.01 10.73 -8.56
N HIS A 15 12.30 11.82 -8.85
CA HIS A 15 12.90 13.03 -9.40
C HIS A 15 13.56 13.89 -8.31
N ALA A 16 14.22 14.98 -8.72
CA ALA A 16 15.02 15.84 -7.83
C ALA A 16 14.24 16.53 -6.68
N GLU A 17 12.91 16.56 -6.72
CA GLU A 17 12.08 17.16 -5.66
C GLU A 17 11.42 16.10 -4.76
N TYR A 18 11.71 14.81 -4.96
CA TYR A 18 11.30 13.77 -4.03
C TYR A 18 12.13 13.89 -2.73
N PRO A 19 11.53 13.74 -1.52
CA PRO A 19 10.15 13.35 -1.25
C PRO A 19 9.16 14.51 -1.06
N LEU A 20 9.56 15.76 -1.30
CA LEU A 20 8.68 16.92 -1.12
C LEU A 20 7.45 16.84 -2.03
N LYS A 21 7.64 16.40 -3.28
CA LYS A 21 6.56 15.99 -4.19
C LYS A 21 6.51 14.47 -4.32
N GLN A 22 5.34 13.96 -4.65
CA GLN A 22 5.12 12.54 -4.87
C GLN A 22 5.97 12.01 -6.04
N PRO A 23 6.42 10.75 -6.00
CA PRO A 23 7.12 10.15 -7.14
C PRO A 23 6.20 10.04 -8.36
N GLN A 24 6.80 10.01 -9.55
CA GLN A 24 6.04 9.78 -10.78
C GLN A 24 5.89 8.28 -11.00
N LEU A 25 4.65 7.84 -11.17
CA LEU A 25 4.28 6.43 -11.26
C LEU A 25 3.66 6.13 -12.62
N LYS A 26 4.12 5.05 -13.25
CA LYS A 26 3.55 4.54 -14.48
C LYS A 26 3.39 3.03 -14.42
N TRP A 27 2.13 2.58 -14.45
CA TRP A 27 1.78 1.18 -14.60
C TRP A 27 2.03 0.73 -16.05
N ILE A 28 2.89 -0.26 -16.24
CA ILE A 28 3.32 -0.72 -17.56
C ILE A 28 2.50 -1.92 -18.02
N SER A 29 2.29 -2.89 -17.12
CA SER A 29 1.42 -4.04 -17.41
C SER A 29 -0.04 -3.60 -17.60
N PRO A 30 -0.83 -4.23 -18.47
CA PRO A 30 -2.26 -3.98 -18.54
C PRO A 30 -2.92 -4.22 -17.18
N ILE A 31 -3.65 -3.22 -16.68
CA ILE A 31 -4.36 -3.31 -15.40
C ILE A 31 -5.72 -2.63 -15.52
N PHE A 32 -6.72 -3.24 -14.90
CA PHE A 32 -8.06 -2.70 -14.78
C PHE A 32 -8.24 -2.29 -13.33
N HIS A 33 -8.16 -0.98 -13.05
CA HIS A 33 -8.21 -0.45 -11.69
C HIS A 33 -8.79 0.97 -11.67
N PRO A 34 -9.64 1.36 -10.69
CA PRO A 34 -10.25 2.70 -10.65
C PRO A 34 -9.24 3.86 -10.66
N ASN A 35 -8.10 3.71 -9.97
CA ASN A 35 -7.09 4.77 -9.82
C ASN A 35 -5.91 4.66 -10.81
N ILE A 36 -6.07 3.89 -11.89
CA ILE A 36 -5.05 3.77 -12.92
C ILE A 36 -5.66 4.13 -14.27
N HIS A 37 -5.13 5.19 -14.88
CA HIS A 37 -5.58 5.68 -16.17
C HIS A 37 -5.17 4.73 -17.31
N ILE A 38 -5.83 4.84 -18.47
CA ILE A 38 -5.51 4.02 -19.65
C ILE A 38 -4.08 4.22 -20.17
N THR A 39 -3.45 5.35 -19.85
CA THR A 39 -2.04 5.64 -20.18
C THR A 39 -1.04 5.03 -19.19
N GLY A 40 -1.52 4.39 -18.12
CA GLY A 40 -0.71 3.86 -17.02
C GLY A 40 -0.45 4.86 -15.89
N ALA A 41 -0.91 6.10 -15.97
CA ALA A 41 -0.76 7.05 -14.87
C ALA A 41 -1.51 6.55 -13.62
N VAL A 42 -0.86 6.63 -12.46
CA VAL A 42 -1.36 6.10 -11.18
C VAL A 42 -1.71 7.24 -10.24
N CYS A 43 -2.89 7.22 -9.66
CA CYS A 43 -3.28 8.08 -8.55
C CYS A 43 -3.20 7.31 -7.23
N ILE A 44 -2.31 7.73 -6.34
CA ILE A 44 -2.13 7.14 -5.00
C ILE A 44 -2.85 7.92 -3.89
N GLY A 45 -3.62 8.94 -4.26
CA GLY A 45 -4.28 9.85 -3.32
C GLY A 45 -3.28 10.85 -2.72
N ALA A 46 -3.41 11.10 -1.41
CA ALA A 46 -2.59 12.09 -0.71
C ALA A 46 -1.13 11.61 -0.54
N TRP A 47 -0.19 12.55 -0.68
CA TRP A 47 1.23 12.34 -0.46
C TRP A 47 1.77 13.33 0.57
N TRP A 48 2.65 12.86 1.44
CA TRP A 48 3.40 13.70 2.38
C TRP A 48 4.86 13.23 2.46
N PRO A 49 5.84 14.12 2.72
CA PRO A 49 7.26 13.78 2.61
C PRO A 49 7.77 12.73 3.61
N ALA A 50 7.03 12.49 4.69
CA ALA A 50 7.37 11.45 5.67
C ALA A 50 6.95 10.04 5.22
N LYS A 51 6.15 9.91 4.14
CA LYS A 51 5.78 8.61 3.58
C LYS A 51 7.00 7.97 2.93
N THR A 52 7.31 6.74 3.32
CA THR A 52 8.52 6.06 2.85
C THR A 52 8.28 5.30 1.53
N LEU A 53 9.37 4.89 0.87
CA LEU A 53 9.29 4.14 -0.38
C LEU A 53 8.67 2.75 -0.16
N ASP A 54 8.97 2.07 0.95
CA ASP A 54 8.36 0.79 1.31
C ASP A 54 6.85 0.92 1.59
N GLU A 55 6.40 1.98 2.27
CA GLU A 55 4.97 2.27 2.43
C GLU A 55 4.28 2.52 1.08
N LEU A 56 4.97 3.17 0.14
CA LEU A 56 4.48 3.32 -1.24
C LEU A 56 4.38 1.96 -1.95
N LEU A 57 5.40 1.10 -1.86
CA LEU A 57 5.37 -0.23 -2.47
C LEU A 57 4.24 -1.10 -1.91
N LEU A 58 4.00 -1.04 -0.59
CA LEU A 58 2.85 -1.68 0.05
C LEU A 58 1.53 -1.15 -0.51
N THR A 59 1.41 0.18 -0.64
CA THR A 59 0.22 0.83 -1.23
C THR A 59 -0.04 0.31 -2.65
N LEU A 60 0.99 0.23 -3.51
CA LEU A 60 0.86 -0.29 -4.88
C LEU A 60 0.45 -1.77 -4.90
N GLY A 61 0.99 -2.57 -3.97
CA GLY A 61 0.57 -3.97 -3.80
C GLY A 61 -0.90 -4.09 -3.37
N GLU A 62 -1.35 -3.28 -2.43
CA GLU A 62 -2.75 -3.22 -2.01
C GLU A 62 -3.70 -2.79 -3.14
N MET A 63 -3.24 -1.93 -4.06
CA MET A 63 -4.00 -1.58 -5.27
C MET A 63 -4.17 -2.80 -6.18
N ILE A 64 -3.12 -3.61 -6.39
CA ILE A 64 -3.20 -4.86 -7.17
C ILE A 64 -4.20 -5.83 -6.52
N GLN A 65 -4.17 -5.94 -5.19
CA GLN A 65 -5.08 -6.78 -4.42
C GLN A 65 -6.52 -6.24 -4.37
N TYR A 66 -6.77 -5.04 -4.91
CA TYR A 66 -8.04 -4.33 -4.75
C TYR A 66 -8.43 -4.11 -3.26
N LYS A 67 -7.44 -4.03 -2.37
CA LYS A 67 -7.60 -3.55 -0.98
C LYS A 67 -7.67 -2.02 -0.95
N ASN A 68 -6.93 -1.35 -1.85
CA ASN A 68 -6.89 0.10 -1.97
C ASN A 68 -7.40 0.58 -3.34
N TYR A 69 -8.66 1.03 -3.39
CA TYR A 69 -9.25 1.63 -4.58
C TYR A 69 -10.26 2.74 -4.20
N GLU A 70 -10.25 3.84 -4.94
CA GLU A 70 -11.15 4.97 -4.75
C GLU A 70 -12.11 5.09 -5.95
N PRO A 71 -13.41 4.74 -5.78
CA PRO A 71 -14.39 4.79 -6.86
C PRO A 71 -15.08 6.16 -7.04
N ARG A 72 -14.95 7.11 -6.10
CA ARG A 72 -15.65 8.41 -6.14
C ARG A 72 -15.00 9.40 -7.11
N ASP A 73 -13.67 9.38 -7.21
CA ASP A 73 -12.89 10.18 -8.17
C ASP A 73 -11.93 9.29 -8.96
N PRO A 74 -12.46 8.46 -9.89
CA PRO A 74 -11.66 7.44 -10.56
C PRO A 74 -10.97 7.99 -11.81
N MET A 75 -9.72 7.59 -12.03
CA MET A 75 -9.04 7.76 -13.32
C MET A 75 -9.63 6.86 -14.41
N ASN A 76 -10.31 5.77 -14.02
CA ASN A 76 -10.98 4.84 -14.92
C ASN A 76 -12.41 4.55 -14.45
N SER A 77 -13.38 5.30 -14.98
CA SER A 77 -14.78 5.20 -14.59
C SER A 77 -15.41 3.83 -14.88
N LYS A 78 -14.93 3.11 -15.90
CA LYS A 78 -15.40 1.75 -16.21
C LYS A 78 -14.97 0.76 -15.12
N ALA A 79 -13.72 0.87 -14.66
CA ALA A 79 -13.21 0.05 -13.57
C ALA A 79 -13.91 0.37 -12.24
N ALA A 80 -14.17 1.64 -11.96
CA ALA A 80 -14.92 2.07 -10.79
C ALA A 80 -16.35 1.50 -10.78
N ALA A 81 -17.11 1.67 -11.86
CA ALA A 81 -18.47 1.15 -11.97
C ALA A 81 -18.51 -0.39 -11.83
N TRP A 82 -17.58 -1.10 -12.45
CA TRP A 82 -17.45 -2.55 -12.33
C TRP A 82 -17.17 -2.98 -10.89
N ALA A 83 -16.24 -2.30 -10.21
CA ALA A 83 -15.88 -2.60 -8.83
C ALA A 83 -17.06 -2.32 -7.87
N MET A 84 -17.77 -1.20 -8.05
CA MET A 84 -18.92 -0.86 -7.23
C MET A 84 -20.06 -1.87 -7.31
N GLN A 85 -20.29 -2.48 -8.47
CA GLN A 85 -21.30 -3.52 -8.67
C GLN A 85 -20.88 -4.88 -8.09
N ARG A 86 -19.58 -5.06 -7.79
CA ARG A 86 -18.98 -6.37 -7.48
C ARG A 86 -18.09 -6.32 -6.24
N LYS A 87 -18.48 -5.50 -5.26
CA LYS A 87 -17.73 -5.33 -4.00
C LYS A 87 -17.41 -6.65 -3.29
N SER A 88 -18.28 -7.65 -3.41
CA SER A 88 -18.10 -8.98 -2.83
C SER A 88 -16.91 -9.77 -3.40
N LEU A 89 -16.35 -9.35 -4.54
CA LEU A 89 -15.16 -9.98 -5.14
C LEU A 89 -13.85 -9.50 -4.49
N PHE A 90 -13.87 -8.44 -3.68
CA PHE A 90 -12.66 -7.83 -3.16
C PHE A 90 -12.37 -8.19 -1.69
N PRO A 91 -11.07 -8.26 -1.31
CA PRO A 91 -9.91 -8.15 -2.20
C PRO A 91 -9.75 -9.39 -3.09
N VAL A 92 -9.16 -9.21 -4.28
CA VAL A 92 -8.91 -10.32 -5.21
C VAL A 92 -7.76 -11.24 -4.76
N ASP A 93 -6.95 -10.75 -3.83
CA ASP A 93 -5.91 -11.50 -3.15
C ASP A 93 -5.82 -11.02 -1.69
N ARG A 94 -5.76 -11.98 -0.76
CA ARG A 94 -5.84 -11.75 0.68
C ARG A 94 -4.48 -11.82 1.37
N ARG A 95 -3.40 -12.15 0.66
CA ARG A 95 -2.06 -12.23 1.25
C ARG A 95 -1.69 -10.90 1.91
N GLU A 96 -1.14 -10.97 3.12
CA GLU A 96 -0.56 -9.79 3.76
C GLU A 96 0.79 -9.49 3.14
N LEU A 97 0.99 -8.23 2.72
CA LEU A 97 2.23 -7.80 2.07
C LEU A 97 3.22 -7.23 3.09
N LYS A 98 2.71 -6.66 4.18
CA LYS A 98 3.55 -6.19 5.28
C LYS A 98 3.94 -7.39 6.13
N GLY A 99 5.23 -7.68 6.20
CA GLY A 99 5.77 -8.63 7.17
C GLY A 99 5.68 -8.06 8.60
N GLN A 100 5.86 -8.92 9.60
CA GLN A 100 6.04 -8.46 10.98
C GLN A 100 7.47 -7.92 11.13
N SER A 101 7.61 -6.71 11.69
CA SER A 101 8.94 -6.21 12.07
C SER A 101 9.48 -7.04 13.24
N VAL A 102 10.79 -7.19 13.33
CA VAL A 102 11.43 -7.73 14.56
C VAL A 102 11.02 -6.90 15.77
N ALA A 103 10.85 -5.59 15.62
CA ALA A 103 10.37 -4.71 16.68
C ALA A 103 8.94 -5.04 17.14
N ASP A 104 8.06 -5.46 16.22
CA ASP A 104 6.68 -5.87 16.54
C ASP A 104 6.64 -7.20 17.31
N LEU A 105 7.73 -7.98 17.26
CA LEU A 105 7.90 -9.25 17.96
C LEU A 105 8.53 -9.10 19.35
N ILE A 106 9.06 -7.92 19.69
CA ILE A 106 9.67 -7.67 21.01
C ILE A 106 8.53 -7.49 22.01
N VAL A 107 8.20 -8.57 22.72
CA VAL A 107 7.43 -8.50 23.96
C VAL A 107 8.39 -8.07 25.05
N ILE A 108 8.32 -6.80 25.48
CA ILE A 108 8.95 -6.37 26.72
C ILE A 108 8.24 -7.15 27.83
N ARG A 109 8.93 -8.16 28.39
CA ARG A 109 8.50 -8.75 29.65
C ARG A 109 8.63 -7.65 30.69
N ASP A 110 7.53 -7.31 31.37
CA ASP A 110 7.61 -6.46 32.54
C ASP A 110 8.69 -7.03 33.47
N GLU A 111 9.65 -6.19 33.83
CA GLU A 111 10.70 -6.54 34.77
C GLU A 111 10.01 -7.05 36.04
N GLU A 112 10.19 -8.32 36.37
CA GLU A 112 10.02 -8.76 37.76
C GLU A 112 10.86 -7.79 38.57
N SER A 113 10.22 -7.02 39.45
CA SER A 113 10.94 -6.10 40.32
C SER A 113 11.93 -6.92 41.12
N ASP A 114 13.20 -6.87 40.74
CA ASP A 114 14.27 -7.36 41.59
C ASP A 114 14.28 -6.44 42.82
N ASP A 115 13.54 -6.84 43.85
CA ASP A 115 13.64 -6.32 45.22
C ASP A 115 15.04 -6.68 45.75
N PHE A 116 16.06 -6.01 45.24
CA PHE A 116 17.35 -5.97 45.89
C PHE A 116 17.17 -5.11 47.13
N GLY A 117 16.83 -5.78 48.24
CA GLY A 117 16.73 -5.20 49.58
C GLY A 117 18.04 -4.58 50.05
N ILE A 118 18.42 -3.44 49.46
CA ILE A 118 19.52 -2.61 49.90
C ILE A 118 19.00 -1.78 51.06
N LYS A 119 19.23 -2.29 52.28
CA LYS A 119 19.11 -1.48 53.49
C LYS A 119 20.26 -0.48 53.51
N ILE A 120 19.97 0.78 53.23
CA ILE A 120 20.82 1.88 53.64
C ILE A 120 20.50 2.15 55.11
N GLY A 121 21.47 1.84 55.97
CA GLY A 121 21.42 2.12 57.40
C GLY A 121 21.49 3.61 57.72
#